data_AF-A0A1G1CB20-F1
#
_entry.id   AF-A0A1G1CB20-F1
#
_cell.length_a   1.000
_cell.length_b   1.000
_cell.length_c   1.000
_cell.angle_alpha   90.00
_cell.angle_beta   90.00
_cell.angle_gamma   90.00
#
_symmetry.space_group_name_H-M   'P 1'
#
loop_
_entity.id
_entity.type
_entity.pdbx_description
1 polymer ?
#
loop_
_entity_poly.entity_id
_entity_poly.type
_entity_poly.pdbx_seq_one_letter_code
_entity_poly.pdbx_strand_id
1 'polypeptide(L)'
;MERNQASVDPDAIDEAAKTLEGFMLRVRDFDNRLNSQLNQLGSTFQDDAYDRFCASFQTTRKLTAKFADETAAVLPRLRDDAKRIRAAQHLKPLI
;
A
#
# COMPACT_ATOMS: atom_id res chain seq x y z
N MET A 1 -27.50 18.99 17.10
CA MET A 1 -26.81 17.98 16.28
C MET A 1 -25.34 18.35 16.25
N GLU A 2 -24.56 17.80 17.17
CA GLU A 2 -23.10 18.00 17.21
C GLU A 2 -22.54 17.47 15.89
N ARG A 3 -21.99 18.37 15.09
CA ARG A 3 -21.27 17.99 13.88
C ARG A 3 -20.14 17.10 14.33
N ASN A 4 -20.12 15.88 13.82
CA ASN A 4 -19.02 14.92 13.92
C ASN A 4 -17.77 15.53 13.27
N GLN A 5 -17.19 16.53 13.92
CA GLN A 5 -15.85 17.03 13.66
C GLN A 5 -14.93 16.03 14.31
N ALA A 6 -14.80 14.85 13.70
CA ALA A 6 -13.50 14.21 13.72
C ALA A 6 -12.55 15.31 13.23
N SER A 7 -11.70 15.81 14.13
CA SER A 7 -10.62 16.72 13.77
C SER A 7 -9.68 15.93 12.88
N VAL A 8 -10.02 15.85 11.59
CA VAL A 8 -9.21 15.13 10.62
C VAL A 8 -7.95 15.95 10.44
N ASP A 9 -6.83 15.39 10.90
CA ASP A 9 -5.52 15.99 10.80
C ASP A 9 -4.97 15.77 9.37
N PRO A 10 -4.80 16.83 8.56
CA PRO A 10 -4.28 16.70 7.20
C PRO A 10 -2.85 16.17 7.17
N ASP A 11 -2.05 16.42 8.21
CA ASP A 11 -0.67 15.94 8.28
C ASP A 11 -0.63 14.44 8.59
N ALA A 12 -1.57 13.95 9.42
CA ALA A 12 -1.76 12.52 9.64
C ALA A 12 -2.19 11.78 8.36
N ILE A 13 -3.04 12.40 7.51
CA ILE A 13 -3.40 11.82 6.20
C ILE A 13 -2.19 11.77 5.26
N ASP A 14 -1.42 12.86 5.17
CA ASP A 14 -0.23 12.89 4.32
C ASP A 14 0.79 11.84 4.77
N GLU A 15 1.01 11.64 6.08
CA GLU A 15 1.90 10.59 6.55
C GLU A 15 1.36 9.17 6.34
N ALA A 16 0.06 8.95 6.49
CA ALA A 16 -0.55 7.68 6.14
C ALA A 16 -0.33 7.37 4.64
N ALA A 17 -0.52 8.36 3.77
CA ALA A 17 -0.30 8.22 2.33
C ALA A 17 1.18 7.91 1.99
N LYS A 18 2.14 8.60 2.60
CA LYS A 18 3.58 8.31 2.42
C LYS A 18 3.94 6.92 2.94
N THR A 19 3.41 6.54 4.10
CA THR A 19 3.64 5.22 4.71
C THR A 19 3.12 4.11 3.81
N LEU A 20 1.92 4.28 3.25
CA LEU A 20 1.31 3.34 2.30
C LEU A 20 2.14 3.24 1.01
N GLU A 21 2.56 4.36 0.44
CA GLU A 21 3.43 4.38 -0.75
C GLU A 21 4.76 3.66 -0.51
N GLY A 22 5.42 3.96 0.61
CA GLY A 22 6.66 3.29 1.00
C GLY A 22 6.50 1.80 1.30
N PHE A 23 5.37 1.42 1.92
CA PHE A 23 5.02 0.01 2.10
C PHE A 23 4.88 -0.71 0.75
N MET A 24 4.22 -0.09 -0.23
CA MET A 24 4.05 -0.72 -1.53
C MET A 24 5.36 -0.93 -2.29
N LEU A 25 6.30 0.00 -2.18
CA LEU A 25 7.64 -0.17 -2.76
C LEU A 25 8.36 -1.36 -2.13
N ARG A 26 8.38 -1.44 -0.79
CA ARG A 26 9.02 -2.57 -0.07
C ARG A 26 8.42 -3.92 -0.43
N VAL A 27 7.10 -3.97 -0.57
CA VAL A 27 6.37 -5.18 -0.94
C VAL A 27 6.75 -5.64 -2.35
N ARG A 28 6.83 -4.73 -3.33
CA ARG A 28 7.27 -5.06 -4.69
C ARG A 28 8.72 -5.55 -4.74
N ASP A 29 9.62 -4.89 -4.00
CA ASP A 29 11.02 -5.32 -3.91
C ASP A 29 11.16 -6.71 -3.29
N PHE A 30 10.41 -6.97 -2.22
CA PHE A 30 10.38 -8.29 -1.58
C PHE A 30 9.85 -9.37 -2.53
N ASP A 31 8.76 -9.09 -3.25
CA ASP A 31 8.19 -9.99 -4.24
C ASP A 31 9.19 -10.35 -5.36
N ASN A 32 9.88 -9.35 -5.90
CA ASN A 32 10.91 -9.55 -6.92
C ASN A 32 12.07 -10.41 -6.41
N ARG A 33 12.53 -10.16 -5.18
CA ARG A 33 13.61 -10.94 -4.55
C ARG A 33 13.20 -12.38 -4.30
N LEU A 34 12.03 -12.61 -3.72
CA LEU A 34 11.51 -13.97 -3.48
C LEU A 34 11.33 -14.74 -4.78
N ASN A 35 10.79 -14.09 -5.83
CA ASN A 35 10.63 -14.73 -7.13
C ASN A 35 11.98 -15.15 -7.73
N SER A 36 13.02 -14.30 -7.61
CA SER A 36 14.37 -14.65 -8.05
C SER A 36 14.94 -15.83 -7.26
N GLN A 37 14.78 -15.84 -5.94
CA GLN A 37 15.26 -16.92 -5.07
C GLN A 37 14.52 -18.24 -5.35
N LEU A 38 13.22 -18.17 -5.64
CA LEU A 38 12.42 -19.34 -5.99
C LEU A 38 12.81 -19.93 -7.34
N ASN A 39 13.09 -19.10 -8.33
CA ASN A 39 13.58 -19.56 -9.62
C ASN A 39 14.95 -20.25 -9.48
N GLN A 40 15.82 -19.72 -8.61
CA GLN A 40 17.10 -20.36 -8.31
C GLN A 40 16.89 -21.70 -7.59
N LEU A 41 15.99 -21.78 -6.61
CA LEU A 41 15.66 -23.04 -5.93
C LEU A 41 15.08 -24.07 -6.92
N GLY A 42 14.23 -23.64 -7.83
CA GLY A 42 13.65 -24.50 -8.87
C GLY A 42 14.66 -25.04 -9.87
N SER A 43 15.90 -24.53 -9.90
CA SER A 43 16.96 -25.13 -10.72
C SER A 43 17.54 -26.42 -10.11
N THR A 44 17.38 -26.61 -8.80
CA THR A 44 17.93 -27.74 -8.05
C THR A 44 16.86 -28.60 -7.36
N PHE A 45 15.69 -28.03 -7.09
CA PHE A 45 14.61 -28.66 -6.35
C PHE A 45 13.30 -28.52 -7.15
N GLN A 46 12.93 -29.59 -7.86
CA GLN A 46 11.73 -29.67 -8.70
C GLN A 46 10.91 -30.91 -8.30
N ASP A 47 10.27 -30.83 -7.15
CA ASP A 47 9.35 -31.87 -6.68
C ASP A 47 7.92 -31.34 -6.51
N ASP A 48 6.99 -32.23 -6.20
CA ASP A 48 5.59 -31.88 -5.97
C ASP A 48 5.40 -30.87 -4.82
N ALA A 49 6.36 -30.78 -3.89
CA ALA A 49 6.30 -29.81 -2.81
C ALA A 49 6.69 -28.40 -3.31
N TYR A 50 7.71 -28.31 -4.16
CA TYR A 50 8.09 -27.09 -4.87
C TYR A 50 6.93 -26.55 -5.70
N ASP A 51 6.28 -27.39 -6.52
CA ASP A 51 5.17 -26.96 -7.38
C ASP A 51 3.99 -26.42 -6.56
N ARG A 52 3.63 -27.12 -5.47
CA ARG A 52 2.58 -26.65 -4.55
C ARG A 52 2.95 -25.34 -3.88
N PHE A 53 4.21 -25.18 -3.47
CA PHE A 53 4.68 -23.92 -2.92
C PHE A 53 4.62 -22.79 -3.94
N CYS A 54 5.08 -23.02 -5.17
CA CYS A 54 5.02 -22.05 -6.26
C CYS A 54 3.57 -21.60 -6.56
N ALA A 55 2.62 -22.52 -6.57
CA ALA A 55 1.20 -22.20 -6.75
C ALA A 55 0.63 -21.32 -5.61
N SER A 56 0.95 -21.67 -4.35
CA SER A 56 0.54 -20.87 -3.18
C SER A 56 1.20 -19.48 -3.17
N PHE A 57 2.48 -19.43 -3.49
CA PHE A 57 3.24 -18.19 -3.61
C PHE A 57 2.63 -17.29 -4.68
N GLN A 58 2.40 -17.79 -5.89
CA GLN A 58 1.75 -17.04 -6.98
C GLN A 58 0.38 -16.47 -6.58
N THR A 59 -0.40 -17.20 -5.78
CA THR A 59 -1.68 -16.69 -5.25
C THR A 59 -1.46 -15.49 -4.34
N THR A 60 -0.51 -15.58 -3.41
CA THR A 60 -0.12 -14.47 -2.54
C THR A 60 0.38 -13.26 -3.35
N ARG A 61 1.18 -13.49 -4.39
CA ARG A 61 1.64 -12.42 -5.29
C ARG A 61 0.50 -11.67 -5.94
N LYS A 62 -0.51 -12.38 -6.46
CA LYS A 62 -1.68 -11.76 -7.10
C LYS A 62 -2.47 -10.89 -6.12
N LEU A 63 -2.68 -11.36 -4.89
CA LEU A 63 -3.37 -10.58 -3.85
C LEU A 63 -2.57 -9.31 -3.50
N THR A 64 -1.26 -9.46 -3.38
CA THR A 64 -0.35 -8.37 -3.06
C THR A 64 -0.30 -7.31 -4.17
N ALA A 65 -0.25 -7.75 -5.43
CA ALA A 65 -0.31 -6.87 -6.59
C ALA A 65 -1.64 -6.10 -6.65
N LYS A 66 -2.77 -6.81 -6.44
CA LYS A 66 -4.09 -6.18 -6.39
C LYS A 66 -4.18 -5.12 -5.29
N PHE A 67 -3.68 -5.42 -4.09
CA PHE A 67 -3.62 -4.44 -3.00
C PHE A 67 -2.77 -3.23 -3.35
N ALA A 68 -1.63 -3.43 -4.03
CA ALA A 68 -0.78 -2.36 -4.51
C ALA A 68 -1.52 -1.43 -5.49
N ASP A 69 -2.25 -2.00 -6.43
CA ASP A 69 -2.98 -1.26 -7.45
C ASP A 69 -4.16 -0.48 -6.86
N GLU A 70 -4.92 -1.11 -5.95
CA GLU A 70 -6.01 -0.45 -5.21
C GLU A 70 -5.49 0.70 -4.35
N THR A 71 -4.36 0.50 -3.66
CA THR A 71 -3.71 1.55 -2.87
C THR A 71 -3.23 2.70 -3.76
N ALA A 72 -2.58 2.40 -4.88
CA ALA A 72 -2.11 3.40 -5.84
C ALA A 72 -3.27 4.23 -6.43
N ALA A 73 -4.43 3.62 -6.64
CA ALA A 73 -5.63 4.33 -7.13
C ALA A 73 -6.22 5.29 -6.09
N VAL A 74 -6.07 5.01 -4.79
CA VAL A 74 -6.64 5.81 -3.70
C VAL A 74 -5.69 6.92 -3.22
N LEU A 75 -4.37 6.71 -3.31
CA LEU A 75 -3.36 7.67 -2.85
C LEU A 75 -3.55 9.12 -3.35
N PRO A 76 -3.88 9.38 -4.63
CA PRO A 76 -4.14 10.75 -5.10
C PRO A 76 -5.29 11.41 -4.35
N ARG A 77 -6.38 10.68 -4.10
CA ARG A 77 -7.57 11.20 -3.42
C ARG A 77 -7.25 11.54 -1.97
N LEU A 78 -6.50 10.68 -1.27
CA LEU A 78 -6.05 10.95 0.11
C LEU A 78 -5.22 12.24 0.19
N ARG A 79 -4.27 12.43 -0.73
CA ARG A 79 -3.44 13.64 -0.80
C ARG A 79 -4.25 14.89 -1.11
N ASP A 80 -5.25 14.78 -1.99
CA ASP A 80 -6.11 15.91 -2.33
C ASP A 80 -7.08 16.28 -1.20
N ASP A 81 -7.58 15.29 -0.46
CA ASP A 81 -8.39 15.52 0.74
C ASP A 81 -7.57 16.20 1.84
N ALA A 82 -6.32 15.78 2.07
CA ALA A 82 -5.40 16.45 2.99
C ALA A 82 -5.18 17.92 2.61
N LYS A 83 -4.93 18.21 1.33
CA LYS A 83 -4.80 19.60 0.83
C LYS A 83 -6.06 20.43 1.07
N ARG A 84 -7.24 19.86 0.80
CA ARG A 84 -8.53 20.53 1.00
C ARG A 84 -8.80 20.85 2.47
N ILE A 85 -8.51 19.89 3.36
CA ILE A 85 -8.64 20.08 4.81
C ILE A 85 -7.69 21.19 5.28
N ARG A 86 -6.43 21.16 4.86
CA ARG A 86 -5.43 22.20 5.17
C ARG A 86 -5.90 23.58 4.71
N ALA A 87 -6.39 23.70 3.48
CA ALA A 87 -6.95 24.95 2.96
C ALA A 87 -8.16 25.45 3.76
N ALA A 88 -9.07 24.56 4.15
CA ALA A 88 -10.24 24.91 4.96
C ALA A 88 -9.88 25.33 6.39
N GLN A 89 -8.82 24.77 6.97
CA GLN A 89 -8.27 25.18 8.28
C GLN A 89 -7.65 26.58 8.21
N HIS A 90 -6.90 26.91 7.15
CA HIS A 90 -6.32 28.25 6.97
C HIS A 90 -7.37 29.36 6.72
N LEU A 91 -8.54 29.00 6.18
CA LEU A 91 -9.63 29.95 5.90
C LEU A 91 -10.54 30.22 7.12
N LYS A 92 -10.40 29.49 8.22
CA LYS A 92 -11.07 29.81 9.48
C LYS A 92 -10.13 30.68 10.33
N PRO A 93 -10.33 32.01 10.41
CA PRO A 93 -9.60 32.80 11.38
C PRO A 93 -10.02 32.36 12.79
N LEU A 94 -9.03 32.23 13.68
CA LEU A 94 -9.26 32.11 15.12
C LEU A 94 -10.09 33.32 15.57
N ILE A 95 -11.36 33.07 15.92
CA ILE A 95 -12.20 34.00 16.70
C ILE A 95 -11.94 33.70 18.16
#